data_AF-A0A2U9IJU7-F1
#
_entry.id   AF-A0A2U9IJU7-F1
#
_cell.length_a   1.000
_cell.length_b   1.000
_cell.length_c   1.000
_cell.angle_alpha   90.00
_cell.angle_beta   90.00
_cell.angle_gamma   90.00
#
_symmetry.space_group_name_H-M   'P 1'
#
loop_
_entity.id
_entity.type
_entity.pdbx_description
1 polymer ?
#
loop_
_entity_poly.entity_id
_entity_poly.type
_entity_poly.pdbx_seq_one_letter_code
_entity_poly.pdbx_strand_id
1 'polypeptide(L)'
;MIVERLEFNPIIYKIIKKPEIFIPLTYHFHIFEKINENQYVAFLYTREDVKNVKVEEYLQKFVLNFTVSPNEINYILDNEKGTKYTISINTTKQHIHITINSEKKKSIDETHLLDHILENLKYLEE
;
A
#
# COMPACT_ATOMS: atom_id res chain seq x y z
N MET A 1 5.58 -2.19 -12.90
CA MET A 1 5.70 -3.36 -12.02
C MET A 1 7.11 -3.46 -11.45
N ILE A 2 7.22 -3.42 -10.12
CA ILE A 2 8.45 -3.67 -9.36
C ILE A 2 8.18 -4.78 -8.32
N VAL A 3 9.19 -5.58 -7.99
CA VAL A 3 9.07 -6.74 -7.10
C VAL A 3 10.27 -6.80 -6.16
N GLU A 4 10.02 -7.01 -4.87
CA GLU A 4 11.07 -7.26 -3.88
C GLU A 4 10.78 -8.49 -3.01
N ARG A 5 11.85 -9.08 -2.48
CA ARG A 5 11.81 -10.32 -1.67
C ARG A 5 12.37 -10.07 -0.28
N LEU A 6 11.59 -10.43 0.72
CA LEU A 6 11.96 -10.44 2.14
C LEU A 6 12.02 -11.88 2.65
N GLU A 7 12.81 -12.12 3.70
CA GLU A 7 12.69 -13.38 4.47
C GLU A 7 11.34 -13.43 5.19
N PHE A 8 10.81 -14.64 5.35
CA PHE A 8 9.53 -14.81 6.02
C PHE A 8 9.68 -14.49 7.51
N ASN A 9 8.98 -13.44 7.93
CA ASN A 9 8.85 -13.06 9.34
C ASN A 9 7.36 -13.10 9.74
N PRO A 10 6.99 -13.85 10.81
CA PRO A 10 5.59 -13.94 11.25
C PRO A 10 4.96 -12.62 11.69
N ILE A 11 5.75 -11.66 12.21
CA ILE A 11 5.29 -10.34 12.62
C ILE A 11 4.97 -9.51 11.38
N ILE A 12 5.89 -9.46 10.42
CA ILE A 12 5.67 -8.83 9.12
C ILE A 12 4.41 -9.42 8.48
N TYR A 13 4.29 -10.76 8.42
CA TYR A 13 3.11 -11.44 7.87
C TYR A 13 1.79 -11.03 8.52
N LYS A 14 1.78 -10.83 9.85
CA LYS A 14 0.59 -10.34 10.57
C LYS A 14 0.25 -8.89 10.22
N ILE A 15 1.26 -8.04 9.97
CA ILE A 15 1.10 -6.63 9.66
C ILE A 15 0.61 -6.43 8.23
N ILE A 16 1.24 -7.09 7.25
CA ILE A 16 0.87 -7.00 5.83
C ILE A 16 -0.52 -7.54 5.53
N LYS A 17 -1.16 -8.26 6.47
CA LYS A 17 -2.54 -8.73 6.36
C LYS A 17 -3.58 -7.71 6.78
N LYS A 18 -3.17 -6.65 7.48
CA LYS A 18 -4.08 -5.67 8.08
C LYS A 18 -4.00 -4.38 7.27
N PRO A 19 -5.03 -4.06 6.45
CA PRO A 19 -5.05 -2.84 5.66
C PRO A 19 -4.72 -1.58 6.48
N GLU A 20 -5.27 -1.49 7.69
CA GLU A 20 -5.15 -0.34 8.59
C GLU A 20 -3.72 -0.09 9.08
N ILE A 21 -2.86 -1.10 8.99
CA ILE A 21 -1.44 -0.99 9.37
C ILE A 21 -0.57 -0.95 8.12
N PHE A 22 -0.84 -1.81 7.15
CA PHE A 22 -0.02 -1.95 5.95
C PHE A 22 -0.08 -0.74 5.00
N ILE A 23 -1.28 -0.20 4.75
CA ILE A 23 -1.45 0.90 3.80
C ILE A 23 -0.71 2.18 4.23
N PRO A 24 -0.75 2.59 5.52
CA PRO A 24 0.07 3.69 6.01
C PRO A 24 1.58 3.53 5.79
N LEU A 25 2.11 2.31 5.64
CA LEU A 25 3.55 2.10 5.37
C LEU A 25 3.99 2.64 4.00
N THR A 26 3.04 2.97 3.12
CA THR A 26 3.33 3.64 1.86
C THR A 26 3.66 5.13 2.01
N TYR A 27 3.43 5.70 3.20
CA TYR A 27 3.45 7.15 3.53
C TYR A 27 2.46 8.03 2.77
N HIS A 28 1.95 7.57 1.64
CA HIS A 28 1.16 8.34 0.71
C HIS A 28 -0.33 7.98 0.74
N PHE A 29 -0.66 6.71 0.97
CA PHE A 29 -2.04 6.28 1.12
C PHE A 29 -2.43 6.19 2.59
N HIS A 30 -3.55 6.82 2.91
CA HIS A 30 -4.09 6.86 4.26
C HIS A 30 -5.53 6.39 4.26
N ILE A 31 -5.84 5.38 5.07
CA ILE A 31 -7.21 4.89 5.25
C ILE A 31 -8.00 5.93 6.02
N PHE A 32 -9.20 6.24 5.53
CA PHE A 32 -10.09 7.22 6.13
C PHE A 32 -11.34 6.59 6.75
N GLU A 33 -12.01 5.73 5.99
CA GLU A 33 -13.29 5.14 6.39
C GLU A 33 -13.37 3.69 5.95
N LYS A 34 -13.92 2.82 6.80
CA LYS A 34 -14.24 1.44 6.45
C LYS A 34 -15.64 1.39 5.82
N ILE A 35 -15.72 0.92 4.57
CA ILE A 35 -16.98 0.78 3.84
C ILE A 35 -17.64 -0.56 4.22
N ASN A 36 -16.85 -1.64 4.19
CA ASN A 36 -17.26 -2.98 4.59
C ASN A 36 -16.03 -3.80 4.99
N GLU A 37 -16.19 -5.11 5.21
CA GLU A 37 -15.10 -5.98 5.66
C GLU A 37 -13.87 -5.95 4.76
N ASN A 38 -14.05 -5.78 3.45
CA ASN A 38 -13.01 -5.90 2.42
C ASN A 38 -12.73 -4.58 1.67
N GLN A 39 -13.33 -3.46 2.10
CA GLN A 39 -13.23 -2.19 1.40
C GLN A 39 -13.09 -0.99 2.34
N TYR A 40 -12.24 -0.05 1.93
CA TYR A 40 -12.02 1.23 2.61
C TYR A 40 -12.03 2.39 1.63
N VAL A 41 -12.33 3.58 2.12
CA VAL A 41 -11.94 4.84 1.50
C VAL A 41 -10.51 5.15 1.91
N ALA A 42 -9.65 5.48 0.95
CA ALA A 42 -8.30 5.96 1.19
C ALA A 42 -8.05 7.28 0.45
N PHE A 43 -7.16 8.10 0.98
CA PHE A 43 -6.71 9.32 0.33
C PHE A 43 -5.24 9.23 -0.03
N LEU A 44 -4.90 9.73 -1.22
CA LEU A 44 -3.54 9.88 -1.69
C LEU A 44 -3.02 11.29 -1.38
N TYR A 45 -1.93 11.34 -0.63
CA TYR A 45 -1.13 12.53 -0.38
C TYR A 45 0.12 12.44 -1.26
N THR A 46 0.22 13.31 -2.26
CA THR A 46 1.32 13.27 -3.24
C THR A 46 2.65 13.80 -2.70
N ARG A 47 2.63 14.45 -1.54
CA ARG A 47 3.81 15.00 -0.88
C ARG A 47 4.03 14.29 0.44
N GLU A 48 5.29 14.04 0.77
CA GLU A 48 5.71 13.44 2.05
C GLU A 48 5.78 14.48 3.17
N ASP A 49 5.97 15.76 2.84
CA ASP A 49 6.03 16.85 3.80
C ASP A 49 4.81 17.79 3.72
N VAL A 50 4.49 18.39 4.85
CA VAL A 50 3.45 19.44 4.97
C VAL A 50 3.97 20.83 4.66
N LYS A 51 5.29 20.99 4.42
CA LYS A 51 5.92 22.32 4.25
C LYS A 51 5.40 23.05 3.03
N ASN A 52 4.94 22.30 2.03
CA ASN A 52 4.42 22.83 0.77
C ASN A 52 2.98 22.41 0.47
N VAL A 53 2.29 21.78 1.44
CA VAL A 53 0.89 21.40 1.29
C VAL A 53 0.05 22.66 1.40
N LYS A 54 -0.58 23.06 0.30
CA LYS A 54 -1.67 24.03 0.37
C LYS A 54 -2.89 23.27 0.86
N VAL A 55 -3.61 23.81 1.84
CA VAL A 55 -4.83 23.21 2.44
C VAL A 55 -5.91 22.89 1.38
N GLU A 56 -5.81 23.49 0.19
CA GLU A 56 -6.68 23.27 -0.97
C GLU A 56 -6.12 22.30 -2.03
N GLU A 57 -4.97 21.63 -1.80
CA GLU A 57 -4.50 20.58 -2.73
C GLU A 57 -5.49 19.41 -2.73
N TYR A 58 -5.96 19.08 -3.93
CA TYR A 58 -6.96 18.04 -4.18
C TYR A 58 -6.45 16.67 -3.72
N LEU A 59 -6.77 16.29 -2.47
CA LEU A 59 -6.64 14.92 -2.01
C LEU A 59 -7.40 14.02 -2.97
N GLN A 60 -6.69 13.07 -3.57
CA GLN A 60 -7.31 12.14 -4.49
C GLN A 60 -7.93 11.03 -3.66
N LYS A 61 -9.26 10.90 -3.75
CA LYS A 61 -10.01 9.81 -3.12
C LYS A 61 -9.84 8.52 -3.92
N PHE A 62 -9.56 7.43 -3.24
CA PHE A 62 -9.49 6.08 -3.77
C PHE A 62 -10.43 5.16 -2.99
N VAL A 63 -10.94 4.13 -3.66
CA VAL A 63 -11.53 2.96 -3.04
C VAL A 63 -10.45 1.89 -2.96
N LEU A 64 -10.10 1.51 -1.73
CA LEU A 64 -9.25 0.39 -1.44
C LEU A 64 -10.11 -0.87 -1.36
N ASN A 65 -9.80 -1.85 -2.21
CA ASN A 65 -10.29 -3.22 -2.09
C ASN A 65 -9.14 -4.10 -1.62
N PHE A 66 -9.37 -5.00 -0.69
CA PHE A 66 -8.36 -5.96 -0.30
C PHE A 66 -8.90 -7.39 -0.19
N THR A 67 -8.04 -8.36 -0.47
CA THR A 67 -8.32 -9.77 -0.32
C THR A 67 -7.16 -10.46 0.38
N VAL A 68 -7.48 -11.38 1.29
CA VAL A 68 -6.50 -12.16 2.03
C VAL A 68 -6.80 -13.64 1.81
N SER A 69 -5.85 -14.34 1.20
CA SER A 69 -5.80 -15.79 1.06
C SER A 69 -4.60 -16.34 1.87
N PRO A 70 -4.49 -17.66 2.08
CA PRO A 70 -3.40 -18.23 2.87
C PRO A 70 -2.00 -17.82 2.40
N ASN A 71 -1.79 -17.75 1.08
CA ASN A 71 -0.48 -17.47 0.48
C ASN A 71 -0.43 -16.15 -0.29
N GLU A 72 -1.55 -15.45 -0.43
CA GLU A 72 -1.65 -14.27 -1.30
C GLU A 72 -2.49 -13.19 -0.64
N ILE A 73 -2.02 -11.96 -0.68
CA ILE A 73 -2.73 -10.78 -0.23
C ILE A 73 -2.71 -9.78 -1.37
N ASN A 74 -3.86 -9.21 -1.71
CA ASN A 74 -3.94 -8.19 -2.75
C ASN A 74 -4.61 -6.94 -2.20
N TYR A 75 -4.01 -5.78 -2.48
CA TYR A 75 -4.56 -4.46 -2.23
C TYR A 75 -4.71 -3.75 -3.57
N ILE A 76 -5.92 -3.26 -3.86
CA ILE A 76 -6.24 -2.53 -5.08
C ILE A 76 -6.84 -1.19 -4.70
N LEU A 77 -6.11 -0.11 -5.02
CA LEU A 77 -6.55 1.27 -4.87
C LEU A 77 -6.98 1.78 -6.24
N ASP A 78 -8.27 2.05 -6.41
CA ASP A 78 -8.83 2.60 -7.66
C ASP A 78 -9.53 3.94 -7.39
N ASN A 79 -9.46 4.88 -8.33
CA ASN A 79 -10.18 6.14 -8.25
C ASN A 79 -11.07 6.36 -9.49
N GLU A 80 -12.03 7.27 -9.37
CA GLU A 80 -12.98 7.58 -10.46
C GLU A 80 -12.31 8.11 -11.73
N LYS A 81 -11.08 8.62 -11.63
CA LYS A 81 -10.28 9.07 -12.79
C LYS A 81 -9.59 7.90 -13.50
N GLY A 82 -9.78 6.68 -12.99
CA GLY A 82 -9.24 5.42 -13.48
C GLY A 82 -7.73 5.28 -13.27
N THR A 83 -7.17 5.93 -12.25
CA THR A 83 -5.84 5.64 -11.74
C THR A 83 -5.94 4.46 -10.80
N LYS A 84 -5.06 3.48 -10.97
CA LYS A 84 -5.09 2.26 -10.18
C LYS A 84 -3.70 1.92 -9.67
N TYR A 85 -3.60 1.57 -8.39
CA TYR A 85 -2.41 0.97 -7.77
C TYR A 85 -2.78 -0.41 -7.27
N THR A 86 -1.94 -1.39 -7.54
CA THR A 86 -2.07 -2.76 -7.07
C THR A 86 -0.83 -3.12 -6.29
N ILE A 87 -1.01 -3.56 -5.04
CA ILE A 87 0.04 -4.13 -4.20
C ILE A 87 -0.32 -5.58 -3.96
N SER A 88 0.46 -6.49 -4.55
CA SER A 88 0.28 -7.94 -4.44
C SER A 88 1.38 -8.51 -3.58
N ILE A 89 1.01 -9.31 -2.60
CA ILE A 89 1.95 -9.92 -1.67
C ILE A 89 1.78 -11.43 -1.71
N ASN A 90 2.82 -12.11 -2.19
CA ASN A 90 2.87 -13.57 -2.24
C ASN A 90 3.77 -14.08 -1.13
N THR A 91 3.28 -15.04 -0.36
CA THR A 91 3.96 -15.57 0.82
C THR A 91 4.20 -17.05 0.66
N THR A 92 5.42 -17.46 0.97
CA THR A 92 5.85 -18.85 1.05
C THR A 92 6.33 -19.13 2.46
N LYS A 93 6.71 -20.38 2.75
CA LYS A 93 7.27 -20.74 4.06
C LYS A 93 8.60 -20.03 4.38
N GLN A 94 9.27 -19.47 3.36
CA GLN A 94 10.61 -18.92 3.49
C GLN A 94 10.68 -17.43 3.15
N HIS A 95 9.76 -16.94 2.31
CA HIS A 95 9.84 -15.58 1.78
C HIS A 95 8.48 -14.90 1.67
N ILE A 96 8.53 -13.57 1.70
CA ILE A 96 7.44 -12.66 1.36
C ILE A 96 7.88 -11.89 0.11
N HIS A 97 7.08 -11.93 -0.94
CA HIS A 97 7.29 -11.20 -2.19
C HIS A 97 6.27 -10.07 -2.29
N ILE A 98 6.73 -8.83 -2.38
CA ILE A 98 5.86 -7.66 -2.53
C ILE A 98 6.03 -7.12 -3.95
N THR A 99 4.91 -7.02 -4.66
CA THR A 99 4.86 -6.50 -6.03
C THR A 99 3.97 -5.26 -6.04
N ILE A 100 4.46 -4.17 -6.63
CA ILE A 100 3.66 -2.94 -6.83
C ILE A 100 3.54 -2.65 -8.33
N ASN A 101 2.32 -2.37 -8.77
CA ASN A 101 2.02 -1.96 -10.13
C ASN A 101 1.04 -0.79 -10.13
N SER A 102 1.22 0.17 -11.06
CA SER A 102 0.25 1.23 -11.30
C SER A 102 -0.18 1.28 -12.77
N GLU A 103 -1.40 1.78 -13.01
CA GLU A 103 -1.95 2.01 -14.34
C GLU A 103 -2.31 3.49 -14.54
N LYS A 104 -2.07 3.99 -15.77
CA LYS A 104 -2.24 5.40 -16.21
C LYS A 104 -1.29 6.40 -15.54
N LYS A 105 -1.60 7.71 -15.65
CA LYS A 105 -0.77 8.84 -15.23
C LYS A 105 -0.61 8.83 -13.71
N LYS A 106 0.42 8.13 -13.22
CA LYS A 106 0.72 7.99 -11.80
C LYS A 106 1.14 9.30 -11.18
N SER A 107 0.67 9.55 -9.96
CA SER A 107 1.11 10.70 -9.17
C SER A 107 2.33 10.37 -8.32
N ILE A 108 2.58 9.08 -8.07
CA ILE A 108 3.69 8.56 -7.26
C ILE A 108 4.25 7.31 -7.94
N ASP A 109 5.57 7.17 -7.96
CA ASP A 109 6.27 6.03 -8.54
C ASP A 109 6.13 4.77 -7.67
N GLU A 110 6.02 3.61 -8.31
CA GLU A 110 5.87 2.32 -7.61
C GLU A 110 7.12 1.96 -6.80
N THR A 111 8.31 2.28 -7.33
CA THR A 111 9.57 2.09 -6.60
C THR A 111 9.57 2.89 -5.32
N HIS A 112 9.11 4.14 -5.37
CA HIS A 112 9.06 5.00 -4.20
C HIS A 112 8.11 4.49 -3.12
N LEU A 113 6.92 4.00 -3.52
CA LEU A 113 6.00 3.34 -2.60
C LEU A 113 6.60 2.07 -1.98
N LEU A 114 7.33 1.29 -2.78
CA LEU A 114 7.97 0.06 -2.31
C LEU A 114 9.10 0.37 -1.33
N ASP A 115 9.94 1.37 -1.61
CA ASP A 115 11.03 1.81 -0.74
C ASP A 115 10.50 2.16 0.65
N HIS A 116 9.40 2.91 0.73
CA HIS A 116 8.75 3.23 2.01
C HIS A 116 8.25 2.00 2.76
N ILE A 117 7.59 1.08 2.05
CA ILE A 117 7.11 -0.17 2.67
C ILE A 117 8.29 -0.95 3.24
N LEU A 118 9.34 -1.16 2.46
CA LEU A 118 10.52 -1.93 2.89
C LEU A 118 11.26 -1.24 4.02
N GLU A 119 11.41 0.08 3.96
CA GLU A 119 11.99 0.87 5.03
C GLU A 119 11.21 0.69 6.34
N ASN A 120 9.89 0.73 6.32
CA ASN A 120 9.11 0.54 7.54
C ASN A 120 9.15 -0.91 8.03
N LEU A 121 9.14 -1.89 7.12
CA LEU A 121 9.17 -3.30 7.48
C LEU A 121 10.52 -3.72 8.08
N LYS A 122 11.64 -3.09 7.70
CA LYS A 122 12.97 -3.40 8.27
C LYS A 122 13.01 -3.25 9.79
N TYR A 123 12.25 -2.30 10.35
CA TYR A 123 12.18 -2.07 11.80
C TYR A 123 11.42 -3.17 12.55
N LEU A 124 10.79 -4.11 11.83
CA LEU A 124 10.07 -5.25 12.40
C LEU A 124 10.87 -6.56 12.29
N GLU A 125 12.05 -6.51 11.66
CA GLU A 125 12.98 -7.64 11.56
C GLU A 125 13.92 -7.73 12.77
N GLU A 126 14.03 -6.65 13.57
CA GLU A 126 14.80 -6.56 14.82
C GLU A 126 14.06 -7.17 16.03
#